data_AF-A0A4Q5RTD8-F1
#
_entry.id   AF-A0A4Q5RTD8-F1
#
_cell.length_a   1.000
_cell.length_b   1.000
_cell.length_c   1.000
_cell.angle_alpha   90.00
_cell.angle_beta   90.00
_cell.angle_gamma   90.00
#
_symmetry.space_group_name_H-M   'P 1'
#
loop_
_entity.id
_entity.type
_entity.pdbx_description
1 polymer ?
#
loop_
_entity_poly.entity_id
_entity_poly.type
_entity_poly.pdbx_seq_one_letter_code
_entity_poly.pdbx_strand_id
1 'polypeptide(L)'
;MFDDDIINAEQLRILENETKEIPLEKWGPYLSERQWGTVREDYSQNGDAWNYFPHDHARSRVYRWGEDGLAGISDYYQQLCFAIALWNGNDKILKERLYGLTNYQGNHGEDVKELYYYLDNVPTHYYMKYLYKYPQQAFPYQDLNRTNGQRSKTELEYELLDTGIFDDDKYFDVVVEYAKKNSEDVHIRIEITNRGNENAPITILPTLWFYNRWQYDKSKPKPVIEQEEDGSVRATHVPLGAYHLYYDEPDYTLFTENETNKERLFGVPNDVPFVKDAFHEAIINGKDLEELK
;
A
#
# COMPACT_ATOMS: atom_id res chain seq x y z
N MET A 1 -34.67 12.30 -15.82
CA MET A 1 -34.69 13.50 -16.69
C MET A 1 -34.01 14.56 -15.85
N PHE A 2 -32.70 14.70 -16.02
CA PHE A 2 -32.00 15.83 -15.43
C PHE A 2 -32.56 17.07 -16.15
N ASP A 3 -32.95 18.10 -15.41
CA ASP A 3 -33.30 19.40 -16.00
C ASP A 3 -32.18 19.81 -16.97
N ASP A 4 -32.48 20.61 -18.00
CA ASP A 4 -31.50 21.21 -18.94
C ASP A 4 -30.52 22.20 -18.23
N ASP A 5 -30.33 22.03 -16.93
CA ASP A 5 -29.42 22.71 -16.03
C ASP A 5 -28.00 22.14 -16.16
N ILE A 6 -27.08 23.05 -16.44
CA ILE A 6 -25.62 22.89 -16.64
C ILE A 6 -25.06 21.60 -16.02
N ILE A 7 -24.82 20.59 -16.86
CA ILE A 7 -24.10 19.38 -16.50
C ILE A 7 -22.67 19.77 -16.11
N ASN A 8 -22.24 19.42 -14.89
CA ASN A 8 -20.88 19.70 -14.44
C ASN A 8 -19.87 18.68 -15.01
N ALA A 9 -18.58 18.98 -14.85
CA ALA A 9 -17.51 18.14 -15.41
C ALA A 9 -17.56 16.67 -14.93
N GLU A 10 -17.98 16.44 -13.68
CA GLU A 10 -18.07 15.09 -13.13
C GLU A 10 -19.26 14.31 -13.73
N GLN A 11 -20.41 14.96 -13.85
CA GLN A 11 -21.58 14.36 -14.48
C GLN A 11 -21.30 14.02 -15.95
N LEU A 12 -20.55 14.85 -16.68
CA LEU A 12 -20.11 14.53 -18.05
C LEU A 12 -19.25 13.27 -18.08
N ARG A 13 -18.29 13.12 -17.17
CA ARG A 13 -17.45 11.92 -17.08
C ARG A 13 -18.23 10.66 -16.71
N ILE A 14 -19.22 10.78 -15.82
CA ILE A 14 -20.11 9.66 -15.46
C ILE A 14 -20.86 9.20 -16.71
N LEU A 15 -21.48 10.14 -17.45
CA LEU A 15 -22.20 9.83 -18.68
C LEU A 15 -21.29 9.23 -19.76
N GLU A 16 -20.06 9.72 -19.90
CA GLU A 16 -19.06 9.13 -20.79
C GLU A 16 -18.71 7.69 -20.38
N ASN A 17 -18.47 7.47 -19.09
CA ASN A 17 -18.09 6.17 -18.53
C ASN A 17 -19.22 5.13 -18.65
N GLU A 18 -20.49 5.54 -18.54
CA GLU A 18 -21.67 4.68 -18.75
C GLU A 18 -21.75 4.08 -20.17
N THR A 19 -21.11 4.70 -21.16
CA THR A 19 -21.10 4.19 -22.55
C THR A 19 -20.06 3.09 -22.79
N LYS A 20 -19.14 2.86 -21.85
CA LYS A 20 -18.09 1.85 -21.97
C LYS A 20 -18.66 0.45 -21.69
N GLU A 21 -18.09 -0.58 -22.34
CA GLU A 21 -18.47 -1.98 -22.09
C GLU A 21 -18.25 -2.39 -20.62
N ILE A 22 -17.13 -1.94 -20.05
CA ILE A 22 -16.85 -2.02 -18.62
C ILE A 22 -16.88 -0.58 -18.10
N PRO A 23 -17.94 -0.16 -17.39
CA PRO A 23 -18.09 1.22 -16.90
C PRO A 23 -17.26 1.44 -15.63
N LEU A 24 -16.01 0.98 -15.62
CA LEU A 24 -15.03 1.26 -14.59
C LEU A 24 -13.99 2.23 -15.14
N GLU A 25 -13.58 3.16 -14.29
CA GLU A 25 -12.48 4.05 -14.61
C GLU A 25 -11.17 3.27 -14.63
N LYS A 26 -10.27 3.63 -15.57
CA LYS A 26 -9.08 2.82 -15.81
C LYS A 26 -8.22 2.72 -14.55
N TRP A 27 -8.00 3.85 -13.89
CA TRP A 27 -7.26 3.99 -12.65
C TRP A 27 -8.18 4.37 -11.50
N GLY A 28 -7.94 3.81 -10.32
CA GLY A 28 -8.75 4.09 -9.14
C GLY A 28 -8.20 3.44 -7.88
N PRO A 29 -8.90 3.56 -6.75
CA PRO A 29 -8.51 2.99 -5.47
C PRO A 29 -8.90 1.50 -5.43
N TYR A 30 -8.41 0.74 -6.40
CA TYR A 30 -8.69 -0.69 -6.52
C TYR A 30 -7.72 -1.53 -5.70
N LEU A 31 -6.69 -0.92 -5.12
CA LEU A 31 -5.76 -1.56 -4.20
C LEU A 31 -6.37 -1.64 -2.80
N SER A 32 -6.23 -2.78 -2.13
CA SER A 32 -6.68 -2.88 -0.74
C SER A 32 -5.63 -2.27 0.19
N GLU A 33 -6.07 -1.75 1.33
CA GLU A 33 -5.16 -1.28 2.37
C GLU A 33 -4.55 -2.46 3.18
N ARG A 34 -5.11 -3.66 3.00
CA ARG A 34 -4.74 -4.92 3.65
C ARG A 34 -5.18 -6.12 2.79
N GLN A 35 -4.26 -7.03 2.49
CA GLN A 35 -4.54 -8.30 1.79
C GLN A 35 -4.14 -9.56 2.61
N TRP A 36 -3.40 -9.39 3.70
CA TRP A 36 -2.98 -10.49 4.59
C TRP A 36 -4.13 -11.00 5.50
N GLY A 37 -4.04 -12.27 5.87
CA GLY A 37 -5.00 -12.94 6.76
C GLY A 37 -6.41 -13.07 6.16
N THR A 38 -6.52 -13.30 4.85
CA THR A 38 -7.81 -13.37 4.13
C THR A 38 -8.10 -14.79 3.64
N VAL A 39 -9.38 -15.13 3.52
CA VAL A 39 -9.85 -16.45 3.04
C VAL A 39 -9.36 -16.76 1.62
N ARG A 40 -9.18 -15.73 0.78
CA ARG A 40 -8.69 -15.91 -0.60
C ARG A 40 -7.24 -16.37 -0.64
N GLU A 41 -6.43 -15.92 0.32
CA GLU A 41 -5.02 -16.27 0.42
C GLU A 41 -4.77 -17.55 1.24
N ASP A 42 -5.82 -18.22 1.73
CA ASP A 42 -5.70 -19.43 2.53
C ASP A 42 -5.47 -20.68 1.68
N TYR A 43 -4.32 -21.32 1.90
CA TYR A 43 -3.99 -22.63 1.36
C TYR A 43 -3.53 -23.59 2.47
N SER A 44 -3.91 -23.30 3.72
CA SER A 44 -3.70 -24.19 4.85
C SER A 44 -4.54 -25.45 4.71
N GLN A 45 -4.08 -26.55 5.30
CA GLN A 45 -4.83 -27.82 5.28
C GLN A 45 -6.06 -27.80 6.20
N ASN A 46 -6.10 -26.88 7.16
CA ASN A 46 -7.10 -26.79 8.22
C ASN A 46 -8.09 -25.62 8.03
N GLY A 47 -7.93 -24.78 7.00
CA GLY A 47 -8.80 -23.64 6.75
C GLY A 47 -8.57 -22.45 7.69
N ASP A 48 -7.36 -22.31 8.25
CA ASP A 48 -6.97 -21.21 9.12
C ASP A 48 -6.39 -20.03 8.33
N ALA A 49 -7.29 -19.31 7.67
CA ALA A 49 -6.96 -18.15 6.84
C ALA A 49 -6.18 -17.06 7.58
N TRP A 50 -6.46 -16.85 8.87
CA TRP A 50 -5.87 -15.77 9.66
C TRP A 50 -4.40 -16.03 10.00
N ASN A 51 -4.03 -17.28 10.26
CA ASN A 51 -2.65 -17.64 10.62
C ASN A 51 -1.84 -18.17 9.42
N TYR A 52 -2.45 -18.50 8.29
CA TYR A 52 -1.75 -19.00 7.11
C TYR A 52 -0.89 -17.93 6.41
N PHE A 53 -1.40 -16.71 6.30
CA PHE A 53 -0.70 -15.57 5.72
C PHE A 53 -0.82 -14.36 6.66
N PRO A 54 -0.10 -14.37 7.80
CA PRO A 54 -0.19 -13.32 8.80
C PRO A 54 0.49 -12.02 8.31
N HIS A 55 0.20 -10.91 9.00
CA HIS A 55 0.82 -9.61 8.76
C HIS A 55 2.35 -9.67 8.67
N ASP A 56 3.02 -10.50 9.48
CA ASP A 56 4.49 -10.60 9.44
C ASP A 56 5.03 -11.07 8.08
N HIS A 57 4.26 -11.92 7.37
CA HIS A 57 4.65 -12.43 6.06
C HIS A 57 4.33 -11.43 4.94
N ALA A 58 3.41 -10.48 5.14
CA ALA A 58 2.88 -9.57 4.12
C ALA A 58 3.96 -8.82 3.33
N ARG A 59 5.03 -8.39 4.00
CA ARG A 59 6.16 -7.68 3.38
C ARG A 59 7.10 -8.59 2.60
N SER A 60 7.11 -9.88 2.91
CA SER A 60 8.10 -10.85 2.41
C SER A 60 7.51 -11.90 1.47
N ARG A 61 6.18 -11.95 1.33
CA ARG A 61 5.47 -12.95 0.55
C ARG A 61 4.58 -12.25 -0.47
N VAL A 62 4.57 -12.75 -1.70
CA VAL A 62 3.67 -12.22 -2.73
C VAL A 62 2.25 -12.74 -2.51
N TYR A 63 1.27 -11.95 -2.94
CA TYR A 63 -0.14 -12.31 -2.91
C TYR A 63 -0.55 -13.04 -4.19
N ARG A 64 -1.64 -13.82 -4.11
CA ARG A 64 -2.15 -14.59 -5.25
C ARG A 64 -3.48 -14.09 -5.80
N TRP A 65 -4.23 -13.30 -5.03
CA TRP A 65 -5.57 -12.83 -5.43
C TRP A 65 -5.75 -11.31 -5.35
N GLY A 66 -4.65 -10.58 -5.31
CA GLY A 66 -4.62 -9.12 -5.38
C GLY A 66 -3.30 -8.57 -4.88
N GLU A 67 -3.25 -7.28 -4.61
CA GLU A 67 -2.15 -6.60 -3.93
C GLU A 67 -2.72 -5.66 -2.86
N ASP A 68 -1.89 -5.26 -1.90
CA ASP A 68 -2.19 -4.20 -0.94
C ASP A 68 -1.16 -3.07 -0.99
N GLY A 69 -1.55 -1.90 -0.48
CA GLY A 69 -0.66 -0.75 -0.35
C GLY A 69 -1.35 0.45 0.27
N LEU A 70 -0.61 1.17 1.13
CA LEU A 70 -1.10 2.31 1.88
C LEU A 70 -1.45 3.47 0.93
N ALA A 71 -2.70 3.94 1.00
CA ALA A 71 -3.21 5.02 0.16
C ALA A 71 -3.04 4.76 -1.34
N GLY A 72 -3.07 3.48 -1.76
CA GLY A 72 -2.66 3.08 -3.10
C GLY A 72 -3.75 3.16 -4.17
N ILE A 73 -3.31 3.21 -5.42
CA ILE A 73 -4.13 3.11 -6.62
C ILE A 73 -3.60 2.02 -7.54
N SER A 74 -4.45 1.54 -8.45
CA SER A 74 -4.02 0.68 -9.54
C SER A 74 -4.90 0.89 -10.75
N ASP A 75 -4.53 0.27 -11.88
CA ASP A 75 -5.52 0.03 -12.92
C ASP A 75 -6.59 -0.97 -12.43
N TYR A 76 -7.76 -1.01 -13.06
CA TYR A 76 -8.88 -1.85 -12.62
C TYR A 76 -8.63 -3.37 -12.70
N TYR A 77 -7.56 -3.82 -13.37
CA TYR A 77 -7.11 -5.21 -13.32
C TYR A 77 -6.01 -5.46 -12.26
N GLN A 78 -5.63 -4.45 -11.48
CA GLN A 78 -4.47 -4.44 -10.59
C GLN A 78 -3.21 -4.96 -11.29
N GLN A 79 -2.93 -4.53 -12.53
CA GLN A 79 -1.69 -4.91 -13.21
C GLN A 79 -0.53 -4.08 -12.69
N LEU A 80 -0.68 -2.75 -12.71
CA LEU A 80 0.29 -1.79 -12.21
C LEU A 80 -0.29 -1.08 -10.99
N CYS A 81 0.44 -1.13 -9.89
CA CYS A 81 0.07 -0.61 -8.59
C CYS A 81 1.02 0.52 -8.19
N PHE A 82 0.47 1.53 -7.55
CA PHE A 82 1.23 2.60 -6.90
C PHE A 82 0.70 2.78 -5.48
N ALA A 83 1.61 2.96 -4.51
CA ALA A 83 1.27 3.28 -3.13
C ALA A 83 2.46 3.98 -2.46
N ILE A 84 2.25 4.45 -1.24
CA ILE A 84 3.34 5.00 -0.43
C ILE A 84 3.80 3.96 0.61
N ALA A 85 5.09 4.01 0.95
CA ALA A 85 5.61 3.43 2.17
C ALA A 85 6.31 4.50 3.01
N LEU A 86 6.25 4.36 4.32
CA LEU A 86 6.77 5.35 5.26
C LEU A 86 7.69 4.69 6.29
N TRP A 87 8.64 5.46 6.81
CA TRP A 87 9.45 5.05 7.95
C TRP A 87 9.78 6.26 8.82
N ASN A 88 9.45 6.17 10.11
CA ASN A 88 9.69 7.22 11.11
C ASN A 88 11.09 7.13 11.76
N GLY A 89 11.97 6.26 11.27
CA GLY A 89 13.29 5.99 11.86
C GLY A 89 13.27 5.06 13.08
N ASN A 90 12.09 4.68 13.58
CA ASN A 90 11.91 3.89 14.81
C ASN A 90 11.22 2.55 14.56
N ASP A 91 10.39 2.46 13.53
CA ASP A 91 9.68 1.23 13.18
C ASP A 91 10.66 0.14 12.71
N LYS A 92 10.34 -1.11 13.07
CA LYS A 92 11.10 -2.29 12.64
C LYS A 92 10.77 -2.75 11.22
N ILE A 93 9.74 -2.15 10.62
CA ILE A 93 9.24 -2.46 9.29
C ILE A 93 8.84 -1.16 8.61
N LEU A 94 8.82 -1.13 7.29
CA LEU A 94 8.23 -0.03 6.55
C LEU A 94 6.71 -0.08 6.72
N LYS A 95 6.09 1.09 6.90
CA LYS A 95 4.63 1.21 6.92
C LYS A 95 4.13 1.28 5.49
N GLU A 96 3.85 0.13 4.90
CA GLU A 96 3.39 -0.03 3.51
C GLU A 96 1.90 -0.34 3.39
N ARG A 97 1.24 -0.66 4.51
CA ARG A 97 -0.14 -1.16 4.58
C ARG A 97 -0.68 -0.96 5.99
N LEU A 98 -2.00 -1.00 6.13
CA LEU A 98 -2.64 -0.86 7.43
C LEU A 98 -2.43 -2.11 8.28
N TYR A 99 -2.10 -1.89 9.55
CA TYR A 99 -2.07 -2.95 10.55
C TYR A 99 -3.44 -3.17 11.18
N GLY A 100 -3.69 -4.41 11.57
CA GLY A 100 -4.88 -4.78 12.33
C GLY A 100 -4.67 -6.09 13.08
N LEU A 101 -5.67 -6.45 13.85
CA LEU A 101 -5.76 -7.72 14.57
C LEU A 101 -6.53 -8.73 13.72
N THR A 102 -6.14 -10.00 13.82
CA THR A 102 -6.95 -11.11 13.30
C THR A 102 -8.08 -11.46 14.25
N ASN A 103 -9.00 -12.32 13.80
CA ASN A 103 -10.08 -12.87 14.64
C ASN A 103 -9.61 -13.52 15.95
N TYR A 104 -8.37 -14.03 16.01
CA TYR A 104 -7.82 -14.65 17.22
C TYR A 104 -7.06 -13.66 18.11
N GLN A 105 -6.81 -12.45 17.63
CA GLN A 105 -6.03 -11.41 18.32
C GLN A 105 -6.93 -10.33 18.93
N GLY A 106 -8.03 -9.98 18.27
CA GLY A 106 -9.01 -9.02 18.80
C GLY A 106 -10.07 -9.69 19.69
N ASN A 107 -10.50 -9.01 20.75
CA ASN A 107 -11.59 -9.46 21.62
C ASN A 107 -12.95 -9.41 20.91
N HIS A 108 -13.11 -8.58 19.88
CA HIS A 108 -14.30 -8.47 19.02
C HIS A 108 -14.08 -8.89 17.56
N GLY A 109 -12.94 -9.52 17.25
CA GLY A 109 -12.63 -10.06 15.93
C GLY A 109 -11.56 -9.29 15.19
N GLU A 110 -11.68 -9.23 13.86
CA GLU A 110 -10.77 -8.43 13.04
C GLU A 110 -10.97 -6.94 13.26
N ASP A 111 -9.87 -6.21 13.43
CA ASP A 111 -9.92 -4.82 13.86
C ASP A 111 -8.68 -4.05 13.39
N VAL A 112 -8.88 -2.94 12.67
CA VAL A 112 -7.79 -2.12 12.12
C VAL A 112 -7.30 -1.16 13.18
N LYS A 113 -6.01 -1.20 13.50
CA LYS A 113 -5.42 -0.41 14.60
C LYS A 113 -4.67 0.81 14.11
N GLU A 114 -5.23 1.49 13.12
CA GLU A 114 -4.61 2.61 12.41
C GLU A 114 -5.59 3.77 12.33
N LEU A 115 -5.06 5.00 12.25
CA LEU A 115 -5.87 6.20 12.07
C LEU A 115 -5.73 6.70 10.62
N TYR A 116 -6.78 6.47 9.83
CA TYR A 116 -6.82 6.81 8.41
C TYR A 116 -8.22 7.25 7.98
N TYR A 117 -8.26 8.09 6.96
CA TYR A 117 -9.49 8.74 6.51
C TYR A 117 -9.50 8.90 4.99
N TYR A 118 -10.56 8.41 4.35
CA TYR A 118 -10.92 8.81 2.99
C TYR A 118 -11.59 10.17 3.06
N LEU A 119 -10.87 11.23 2.66
CA LEU A 119 -11.34 12.61 2.80
C LEU A 119 -12.20 13.05 1.60
N ASP A 120 -11.85 12.61 0.40
CA ASP A 120 -12.61 12.93 -0.82
C ASP A 120 -12.38 11.85 -1.90
N ASN A 121 -13.39 11.58 -2.71
CA ASN A 121 -13.32 10.74 -3.89
C ASN A 121 -14.55 10.97 -4.78
N VAL A 122 -14.35 11.61 -5.93
CA VAL A 122 -15.45 11.77 -6.91
C VAL A 122 -15.77 10.42 -7.57
N PRO A 123 -17.02 10.17 -8.02
CA PRO A 123 -17.42 8.87 -8.57
C PRO A 123 -16.50 8.30 -9.67
N THR A 124 -15.91 9.16 -10.50
CA THR A 124 -14.98 8.77 -11.58
C THR A 124 -13.52 8.65 -11.12
N HIS A 125 -13.25 8.82 -9.83
CA HIS A 125 -11.91 8.81 -9.22
C HIS A 125 -10.95 9.84 -9.86
N TYR A 126 -11.48 10.88 -10.53
CA TYR A 126 -10.67 11.95 -11.11
C TYR A 126 -10.02 12.84 -10.05
N TYR A 127 -10.56 12.82 -8.84
CA TYR A 127 -9.95 13.39 -7.66
C TYR A 127 -10.16 12.42 -6.49
N MET A 128 -9.08 12.12 -5.78
CA MET A 128 -9.07 11.28 -4.58
C MET A 128 -8.16 11.92 -3.54
N LYS A 129 -8.56 11.88 -2.27
CA LYS A 129 -7.80 12.41 -1.15
C LYS A 129 -7.88 11.48 0.06
N TYR A 130 -6.72 11.09 0.55
CA TYR A 130 -6.54 10.20 1.68
C TYR A 130 -5.68 10.88 2.75
N LEU A 131 -5.98 10.63 4.02
CA LEU A 131 -5.16 11.07 5.17
C LEU A 131 -4.81 9.86 6.02
N TYR A 132 -3.52 9.70 6.30
CA TYR A 132 -3.00 8.76 7.29
C TYR A 132 -2.30 9.52 8.42
N LYS A 133 -2.57 9.13 9.67
CA LYS A 133 -1.87 9.67 10.83
C LYS A 133 -0.77 8.71 11.26
N TYR A 134 0.47 9.08 10.98
CA TYR A 134 1.64 8.23 11.22
C TYR A 134 2.41 8.68 12.48
N PRO A 135 2.51 7.86 13.53
CA PRO A 135 3.27 8.21 14.72
C PRO A 135 4.77 8.44 14.44
N GLN A 136 5.38 9.40 15.15
CA GLN A 136 6.84 9.59 15.11
C GLN A 136 7.58 8.48 15.89
N GLN A 137 6.92 7.91 16.89
CA GLN A 137 7.45 6.83 17.72
C GLN A 137 7.21 5.46 17.06
N ALA A 138 7.97 4.44 17.48
CA ALA A 138 7.76 3.07 17.02
C ALA A 138 6.31 2.63 17.28
N PHE A 139 5.66 2.12 16.25
CA PHE A 139 4.27 1.73 16.26
C PHE A 139 4.04 0.56 17.25
N PRO A 140 2.99 0.59 18.10
CA PRO A 140 2.88 -0.27 19.28
C PRO A 140 2.26 -1.64 18.96
N TYR A 141 2.77 -2.34 17.93
CA TYR A 141 2.24 -3.62 17.44
C TYR A 141 2.05 -4.67 18.55
N GLN A 142 3.08 -4.85 19.38
CA GLN A 142 3.06 -5.87 20.43
C GLN A 142 2.09 -5.55 21.56
N ASP A 143 1.95 -4.27 21.90
CA ASP A 143 1.07 -3.86 22.98
C ASP A 143 -0.39 -3.97 22.56
N LEU A 144 -0.73 -3.52 21.35
CA LEU A 144 -2.06 -3.69 20.75
C LEU A 144 -2.48 -5.17 20.72
N ASN A 145 -1.60 -6.06 20.28
CA ASN A 145 -1.89 -7.49 20.20
C ASN A 145 -2.05 -8.13 21.59
N ARG A 146 -1.09 -7.90 22.49
CA ARG A 146 -1.10 -8.48 23.85
C ARG A 146 -2.32 -8.01 24.65
N THR A 147 -2.60 -6.72 24.65
CA THR A 147 -3.67 -6.14 25.48
C THR A 147 -5.04 -6.58 24.96
N ASN A 148 -5.30 -6.54 23.65
CA ASN A 148 -6.57 -7.04 23.09
C ASN A 148 -6.74 -8.55 23.31
N GLY A 149 -5.68 -9.35 23.17
CA GLY A 149 -5.73 -10.79 23.41
C GLY A 149 -6.02 -11.20 24.86
N GLN A 150 -5.87 -10.26 25.81
CA GLN A 150 -6.21 -10.46 27.23
C GLN A 150 -7.62 -9.98 27.59
N ARG A 151 -8.27 -9.20 26.73
CA ARG A 151 -9.61 -8.67 26.98
C ARG A 151 -10.69 -9.70 26.69
N SER A 152 -11.72 -9.67 27.50
CA SER A 152 -12.94 -10.44 27.30
C SER A 152 -13.84 -9.80 26.24
N LYS A 153 -14.82 -10.56 25.76
CA LYS A 153 -15.84 -10.08 24.81
C LYS A 153 -16.75 -8.99 25.40
N THR A 154 -16.75 -8.80 26.72
CA THR A 154 -17.54 -7.77 27.41
C THR A 154 -16.79 -6.47 27.64
N GLU A 155 -15.47 -6.47 27.44
CA GLU A 155 -14.65 -5.26 27.51
C GLU A 155 -14.61 -4.57 26.14
N LEU A 156 -14.38 -3.26 26.13
CA LEU A 156 -14.17 -2.50 24.90
C LEU A 156 -12.86 -2.92 24.23
N GLU A 157 -12.71 -2.64 22.94
CA GLU A 157 -11.44 -2.81 22.21
C GLU A 157 -10.37 -1.86 22.77
N TYR A 158 -9.10 -2.29 22.73
CA TYR A 158 -7.96 -1.44 23.05
C TYR A 158 -7.48 -0.81 21.75
N GLU A 159 -7.66 0.50 21.62
CA GLU A 159 -7.38 1.24 20.40
C GLU A 159 -5.97 1.84 20.37
N LEU A 160 -5.53 2.24 19.17
CA LEU A 160 -4.24 2.92 19.00
C LEU A 160 -4.14 4.17 19.88
N LEU A 161 -5.23 4.91 20.05
CA LEU A 161 -5.29 6.09 20.92
C LEU A 161 -5.08 5.74 22.40
N ASP A 162 -5.49 4.56 22.85
CA ASP A 162 -5.33 4.14 24.25
C ASP A 162 -3.86 3.78 24.60
N THR A 163 -2.98 3.70 23.61
CA THR A 163 -1.53 3.47 23.81
C THR A 163 -0.79 4.72 24.27
N GLY A 164 -1.44 5.89 24.16
CA GLY A 164 -0.82 7.19 24.44
C GLY A 164 0.16 7.66 23.37
N ILE A 165 0.32 6.94 22.26
CA ILE A 165 1.29 7.30 21.21
C ILE A 165 0.97 8.64 20.52
N PHE A 166 -0.25 9.15 20.66
CA PHE A 166 -0.71 10.44 20.14
C PHE A 166 -0.83 11.54 21.21
N ASP A 167 -0.58 11.27 22.50
CA ASP A 167 -0.88 12.20 23.60
C ASP A 167 -0.07 13.51 23.54
N ASP A 168 1.13 13.44 22.97
CA ASP A 168 2.07 14.59 22.86
C ASP A 168 2.01 15.28 21.48
N ASP A 169 1.01 15.00 20.64
CA ASP A 169 0.90 15.46 19.25
C ASP A 169 2.12 15.07 18.36
N LYS A 170 2.86 14.02 18.75
CA LYS A 170 4.06 13.51 18.05
C LYS A 170 3.72 12.55 16.91
N TYR A 171 3.12 13.10 15.86
CA TYR A 171 2.78 12.36 14.65
C TYR A 171 2.90 13.22 13.40
N PHE A 172 2.82 12.56 12.25
CA PHE A 172 2.73 13.17 10.94
C PHE A 172 1.30 12.99 10.40
N ASP A 173 0.71 14.06 9.87
CA ASP A 173 -0.37 13.91 8.90
C ASP A 173 0.25 13.66 7.53
N VAL A 174 -0.09 12.53 6.92
CA VAL A 174 0.34 12.15 5.57
C VAL A 174 -0.88 12.19 4.66
N VAL A 175 -0.95 13.23 3.85
CA VAL A 175 -2.03 13.44 2.88
C VAL A 175 -1.56 12.97 1.52
N VAL A 176 -2.31 12.05 0.92
CA VAL A 176 -2.06 11.58 -0.45
C VAL A 176 -3.23 11.99 -1.33
N GLU A 177 -2.93 12.68 -2.41
CA GLU A 177 -3.91 13.14 -3.38
C GLU A 177 -3.59 12.64 -4.77
N TYR A 178 -4.64 12.25 -5.48
CA TYR A 178 -4.59 11.87 -6.88
C TYR A 178 -5.52 12.78 -7.66
N ALA A 179 -5.03 13.34 -8.77
CA ALA A 179 -5.82 14.14 -9.68
C ALA A 179 -5.56 13.70 -11.12
N LYS A 180 -6.60 13.27 -11.82
CA LYS A 180 -6.48 12.82 -13.21
C LYS A 180 -6.62 13.99 -14.17
N LYS A 181 -5.68 14.09 -15.11
CA LYS A 181 -5.84 14.96 -16.29
C LYS A 181 -6.75 14.30 -17.33
N ASN A 182 -6.62 12.98 -17.49
CA ASN A 182 -7.44 12.11 -18.32
C ASN A 182 -7.37 10.67 -17.78
N SER A 183 -7.91 9.68 -18.50
CA SER A 183 -7.96 8.28 -18.05
C SER A 183 -6.59 7.58 -17.93
N GLU A 184 -5.50 8.17 -18.43
CA GLU A 184 -4.16 7.57 -18.44
C GLU A 184 -3.10 8.45 -17.76
N ASP A 185 -3.38 9.73 -17.53
CA ASP A 185 -2.51 10.67 -16.84
C ASP A 185 -3.02 10.99 -15.43
N VAL A 186 -2.31 10.49 -14.41
CA VAL A 186 -2.61 10.72 -12.98
C VAL A 186 -1.51 11.55 -12.35
N HIS A 187 -1.87 12.68 -11.76
CA HIS A 187 -0.99 13.48 -10.91
C HIS A 187 -1.09 13.00 -9.46
N ILE A 188 0.04 12.91 -8.79
CA ILE A 188 0.16 12.44 -7.41
C ILE A 188 0.77 13.56 -6.57
N ARG A 189 0.16 13.87 -5.44
CA ARG A 189 0.71 14.78 -4.44
C ARG A 189 0.75 14.08 -3.09
N ILE A 190 1.92 14.06 -2.47
CA ILE A 190 2.13 13.55 -1.11
C ILE A 190 2.57 14.73 -0.26
N GLU A 191 1.74 15.10 0.72
CA GLU A 191 2.02 16.19 1.66
C GLU A 191 2.19 15.61 3.06
N ILE A 192 3.33 15.91 3.70
CA ILE A 192 3.61 15.49 5.07
C ILE A 192 3.66 16.71 5.97
N THR A 193 2.78 16.75 6.97
CA THR A 193 2.79 17.76 8.02
C THR A 193 3.24 17.13 9.33
N ASN A 194 4.40 17.55 9.84
CA ASN A 194 4.80 17.26 11.22
C ASN A 194 3.91 18.05 12.18
N ARG A 195 3.12 17.35 13.01
CA ARG A 195 2.25 17.95 14.03
C ARG A 195 2.96 18.18 15.36
N GLY A 196 4.10 17.53 15.56
CA GLY A 196 4.93 17.71 16.76
C GLY A 196 5.64 19.06 16.77
N ASN A 197 6.04 19.48 17.98
CA ASN A 197 6.77 20.74 18.19
C ASN A 197 8.28 20.63 17.90
N GLU A 198 8.79 19.44 17.60
CA GLU A 198 10.19 19.16 17.32
C GLU A 198 10.37 18.56 15.92
N ASN A 199 11.54 18.79 15.31
CA ASN A 199 11.89 18.14 14.05
C ASN A 199 11.99 16.63 14.26
N ALA A 200 11.30 15.86 13.41
CA ALA A 200 11.35 14.41 13.42
C ALA A 200 11.70 13.88 12.02
N PRO A 201 12.58 12.87 11.90
CA PRO A 201 12.90 12.28 10.62
C PRO A 201 11.71 11.49 10.08
N ILE A 202 11.56 11.51 8.75
CA ILE A 202 10.62 10.64 8.04
C ILE A 202 11.22 10.30 6.67
N THR A 203 11.15 9.02 6.31
CA THR A 203 11.47 8.54 4.97
C THR A 203 10.15 8.21 4.27
N ILE A 204 10.05 8.64 3.01
CA ILE A 204 8.90 8.39 2.14
C ILE A 204 9.38 7.60 0.94
N LEU A 205 8.66 6.54 0.59
CA LEU A 205 8.93 5.73 -0.58
C LEU A 205 7.66 5.65 -1.45
N PRO A 206 7.51 6.54 -2.45
CA PRO A 206 6.56 6.33 -3.52
C PRO A 206 6.95 5.06 -4.29
N THR A 207 6.11 4.02 -4.20
CA THR A 207 6.43 2.68 -4.70
C THR A 207 5.54 2.34 -5.87
N LEU A 208 6.15 1.95 -7.00
CA LEU A 208 5.46 1.46 -8.20
C LEU A 208 5.84 0.00 -8.43
N TRP A 209 4.86 -0.88 -8.63
CA TRP A 209 5.13 -2.31 -8.87
C TRP A 209 4.06 -2.96 -9.73
N PHE A 210 4.45 -4.06 -10.38
CA PHE A 210 3.50 -4.94 -11.03
C PHE A 210 3.04 -6.05 -10.07
N TYR A 211 1.74 -6.33 -10.09
CA TYR A 211 1.18 -7.49 -9.41
C TYR A 211 1.81 -8.78 -9.97
N ASN A 212 2.42 -9.59 -9.10
CA ASN A 212 3.13 -10.81 -9.47
C ASN A 212 2.19 -11.93 -9.96
N ARG A 213 1.73 -11.81 -11.21
CA ARG A 213 0.98 -12.86 -11.91
C ARG A 213 1.90 -13.87 -12.60
N TRP A 214 3.12 -13.49 -12.94
CA TRP A 214 4.07 -14.34 -13.69
C TRP A 214 4.56 -15.54 -12.86
N GLN A 215 4.56 -15.45 -11.53
CA GLN A 215 4.85 -16.59 -10.66
C GLN A 215 3.83 -17.73 -10.83
N TYR A 216 2.59 -17.42 -11.24
CA TYR A 216 1.51 -18.39 -11.40
C TYR A 216 1.20 -18.74 -12.86
N ASP A 217 1.59 -17.88 -13.81
CA ASP A 217 1.39 -18.08 -15.24
C ASP A 217 2.67 -17.72 -16.01
N LYS A 218 3.55 -18.72 -16.18
CA LYS A 218 4.83 -18.58 -16.89
C LYS A 218 4.69 -18.37 -18.40
N SER A 219 3.47 -18.46 -18.95
CA SER A 219 3.23 -18.23 -20.37
C SER A 219 3.19 -16.74 -20.74
N LYS A 220 3.01 -15.87 -19.73
CA LYS A 220 2.95 -14.43 -19.93
C LYS A 220 4.34 -13.81 -19.79
N PRO A 221 4.69 -12.84 -20.66
CA PRO A 221 5.93 -12.11 -20.52
C PRO A 221 5.93 -11.33 -19.20
N LYS A 222 7.04 -11.40 -18.47
CA LYS A 222 7.24 -10.65 -17.23
C LYS A 222 7.29 -9.15 -17.55
N PRO A 223 6.52 -8.30 -16.85
CA PRO A 223 6.64 -6.86 -17.00
C PRO A 223 7.96 -6.36 -16.44
N VAL A 224 8.34 -5.15 -16.84
CA VAL A 224 9.63 -4.55 -16.48
C VAL A 224 9.42 -3.10 -16.05
N ILE A 225 10.15 -2.69 -15.00
CA ILE A 225 10.29 -1.28 -14.61
C ILE A 225 11.78 -0.94 -14.71
N GLU A 226 12.11 0.08 -15.48
CA GLU A 226 13.49 0.53 -15.74
C GLU A 226 13.61 2.03 -15.52
N GLN A 227 14.79 2.48 -15.11
CA GLN A 227 15.11 3.90 -15.07
C GLN A 227 15.42 4.43 -16.48
N GLU A 228 14.89 5.60 -16.81
CA GLU A 228 15.14 6.31 -18.06
C GLU A 228 16.29 7.32 -17.91
N GLU A 229 16.83 7.82 -19.02
CA GLU A 229 17.97 8.76 -19.02
C GLU A 229 17.69 10.07 -18.29
N ASP A 230 16.43 10.49 -18.21
CA ASP A 230 15.99 11.69 -17.49
C ASP A 230 15.75 11.49 -15.99
N GLY A 231 16.03 10.28 -15.49
CA GLY A 231 15.85 9.88 -14.09
C GLY A 231 14.44 9.39 -13.75
N SER A 232 13.46 9.52 -14.66
CA SER A 232 12.12 8.95 -14.47
C SER A 232 12.16 7.42 -14.54
N VAL A 233 11.06 6.75 -14.17
CA VAL A 233 10.96 5.29 -14.35
C VAL A 233 9.86 4.93 -15.34
N ARG A 234 10.16 3.99 -16.23
CA ARG A 234 9.23 3.45 -17.22
C ARG A 234 8.80 2.04 -16.86
N ALA A 235 7.50 1.86 -16.72
CA ALA A 235 6.85 0.58 -16.44
C ALA A 235 6.21 0.03 -17.73
N THR A 236 6.68 -1.10 -18.23
CA THR A 236 6.22 -1.73 -19.48
C THR A 236 5.53 -3.07 -19.20
N HIS A 237 4.28 -3.21 -19.66
CA HIS A 237 3.51 -4.45 -19.58
C HIS A 237 2.66 -4.66 -20.83
N VAL A 238 2.67 -5.88 -21.40
CA VAL A 238 2.15 -6.14 -22.75
C VAL A 238 0.70 -5.68 -23.00
N PRO A 239 -0.30 -6.05 -22.16
CA PRO A 239 -1.66 -5.57 -22.38
C PRO A 239 -1.90 -4.13 -21.88
N LEU A 240 -1.09 -3.61 -20.95
CA LEU A 240 -1.29 -2.28 -20.36
C LEU A 240 -0.63 -1.16 -21.18
N GLY A 241 0.41 -1.49 -21.96
CA GLY A 241 1.29 -0.53 -22.61
C GLY A 241 2.46 -0.12 -21.72
N ALA A 242 2.92 1.12 -21.90
CA ALA A 242 3.99 1.72 -21.11
C ALA A 242 3.46 2.93 -20.34
N TYR A 243 3.82 3.00 -19.06
CA TYR A 243 3.59 4.15 -18.19
C TYR A 243 4.92 4.71 -17.71
N HIS A 244 4.95 6.00 -17.43
CA HIS A 244 6.12 6.67 -16.86
C HIS A 244 5.71 7.28 -15.52
N LEU A 245 6.56 7.13 -14.51
CA LEU A 245 6.42 7.80 -13.23
C LEU A 245 7.53 8.85 -13.14
N TYR A 246 7.10 10.11 -13.08
CA TYR A 246 7.94 11.26 -12.86
C TYR A 246 7.82 11.68 -11.39
N TYR A 247 8.94 12.03 -10.78
CA TYR A 247 9.03 12.40 -9.38
C TYR A 247 10.12 13.46 -9.17
N ASP A 248 10.05 14.19 -8.06
CA ASP A 248 11.08 15.14 -7.65
C ASP A 248 12.39 14.41 -7.30
N GLU A 249 13.54 15.09 -7.38
CA GLU A 249 14.87 14.51 -7.12
C GLU A 249 14.91 13.71 -5.81
N PRO A 250 15.03 12.37 -5.86
CA PRO A 250 15.04 11.54 -4.65
C PRO A 250 16.47 11.39 -4.12
N ASP A 251 16.60 11.00 -2.84
CA ASP A 251 17.88 10.54 -2.31
C ASP A 251 18.35 9.25 -3.03
N TYR A 252 17.39 8.35 -3.31
CA TYR A 252 17.64 7.06 -3.96
C TYR A 252 16.45 6.67 -4.85
N THR A 253 16.76 6.12 -6.02
CA THR A 253 15.81 5.31 -6.81
C THR A 253 16.23 3.86 -6.62
N LEU A 254 15.34 3.00 -6.13
CA LEU A 254 15.67 1.61 -5.79
C LEU A 254 14.79 0.62 -6.57
N PHE A 255 15.37 -0.52 -6.96
CA PHE A 255 14.69 -1.58 -7.70
C PHE A 255 14.86 -2.93 -7.00
N THR A 256 13.78 -3.71 -6.94
CA THR A 256 13.81 -5.10 -6.47
C THR A 256 12.76 -5.91 -7.23
N GLU A 257 12.85 -7.23 -7.12
CA GLU A 257 11.84 -8.11 -7.66
C GLU A 257 10.67 -8.28 -6.68
N ASN A 258 9.43 -8.22 -7.19
CA ASN A 258 8.23 -8.56 -6.41
C ASN A 258 8.12 -10.10 -6.26
N GLU A 259 9.13 -10.74 -5.69
CA GLU A 259 9.21 -12.19 -5.48
C GLU A 259 9.15 -12.53 -3.99
N THR A 260 8.70 -13.74 -3.67
CA THR A 260 8.63 -14.19 -2.28
C THR A 260 10.03 -14.42 -1.71
N ASN A 261 10.32 -13.86 -0.54
CA ASN A 261 11.51 -14.18 0.24
C ASN A 261 11.39 -15.58 0.87
N LYS A 262 11.82 -16.59 0.12
CA LYS A 262 11.83 -17.99 0.53
C LYS A 262 12.81 -18.26 1.65
N GLU A 263 13.92 -17.51 1.70
CA GLU A 263 14.93 -17.68 2.74
C GLU A 263 14.34 -17.35 4.11
N ARG A 264 13.72 -16.17 4.21
CA ARG A 264 13.08 -15.71 5.44
C ARG A 264 11.91 -16.61 5.87
N LEU A 265 11.06 -17.01 4.92
CA LEU A 265 9.77 -17.65 5.22
C LEU A 265 9.85 -19.17 5.32
N PHE A 266 10.74 -19.80 4.55
CA PHE A 266 10.80 -21.25 4.39
C PHE A 266 12.20 -21.83 4.60
N GLY A 267 13.22 -21.01 4.85
CA GLY A 267 14.61 -21.46 5.03
C GLY A 267 15.25 -22.04 3.76
N VAL A 268 14.74 -21.67 2.58
CA VAL A 268 15.22 -22.14 1.27
C VAL A 268 15.78 -20.96 0.48
N PRO A 269 16.91 -21.11 -0.24
CA PRO A 269 17.50 -20.03 -1.04
C PRO A 269 16.50 -19.33 -1.96
N ASN A 270 16.68 -18.01 -2.11
CA ASN A 270 15.90 -17.23 -3.07
C ASN A 270 16.36 -17.53 -4.50
N ASP A 271 15.45 -17.41 -5.47
CA ASP A 271 15.77 -17.62 -6.89
C ASP A 271 16.56 -16.43 -7.47
N VAL A 272 16.39 -15.25 -6.86
CA VAL A 272 17.01 -13.97 -7.20
C VAL A 272 17.50 -13.29 -5.91
N PRO A 273 18.56 -12.46 -5.98
CA PRO A 273 19.17 -11.89 -4.77
C PRO A 273 18.29 -10.87 -4.04
N PHE A 274 17.54 -10.06 -4.78
CA PHE A 274 16.68 -9.01 -4.24
C PHE A 274 15.22 -9.38 -4.46
N VAL A 275 14.45 -9.43 -3.38
CA VAL A 275 13.06 -9.87 -3.32
C VAL A 275 12.19 -8.81 -2.62
N LYS A 276 10.90 -9.08 -2.43
CA LYS A 276 9.89 -8.08 -2.01
C LYS A 276 10.28 -7.24 -0.78
N ASP A 277 10.96 -7.82 0.21
CA ASP A 277 11.37 -7.13 1.45
C ASP A 277 12.77 -6.49 1.38
N ALA A 278 13.43 -6.46 0.21
CA ALA A 278 14.75 -5.84 0.06
C ALA A 278 14.76 -4.35 0.47
N PHE A 279 13.69 -3.61 0.17
CA PHE A 279 13.56 -2.21 0.58
C PHE A 279 13.56 -2.03 2.10
N HIS A 280 13.02 -3.00 2.85
CA HIS A 280 13.05 -2.94 4.32
C HIS A 280 14.47 -3.02 4.84
N GLU A 281 15.25 -3.98 4.33
CA GLU A 281 16.64 -4.18 4.75
C GLU A 281 17.53 -3.00 4.32
N ALA A 282 17.30 -2.45 3.12
CA ALA A 282 18.05 -1.31 2.62
C ALA A 282 17.82 -0.04 3.44
N ILE A 283 16.56 0.32 3.69
CA ILE A 283 16.22 1.58 4.36
C ILE A 283 16.44 1.49 5.86
N ILE A 284 16.04 0.40 6.50
CA ILE A 284 16.08 0.29 7.97
C ILE A 284 17.48 -0.14 8.45
N ASN A 285 18.12 -1.08 7.74
CA ASN A 285 19.39 -1.67 8.18
C ASN A 285 20.59 -1.21 7.33
N GLY A 286 20.38 -0.41 6.28
CA GLY A 286 21.45 0.06 5.39
C GLY A 286 22.07 -1.03 4.53
N LYS A 287 21.36 -2.15 4.32
CA LYS A 287 21.90 -3.34 3.66
C LYS A 287 21.67 -3.31 2.16
N ASP A 288 22.71 -3.62 1.38
CA ASP A 288 22.65 -3.76 -0.08
C ASP A 288 22.11 -2.50 -0.81
N LEU A 289 22.24 -1.32 -0.21
CA LEU A 289 21.66 -0.07 -0.71
C LEU A 289 22.27 0.37 -2.05
N GLU A 290 23.57 0.15 -2.26
CA GLU A 290 24.22 0.51 -3.53
C GLU A 290 23.84 -0.46 -4.65
N GLU A 291 23.60 -1.72 -4.33
CA GLU A 291 23.21 -2.76 -5.28
C GLU A 291 21.75 -2.68 -5.71
N LEU A 292 20.91 -2.00 -4.92
CA LEU A 292 19.49 -1.76 -5.21
C LEU A 292 19.25 -0.49 -6.03
N LYS A 293 20.24 0.41 -6.17
CA LYS A 293 20.12 1.61 -7.03
C LYS A 293 20.17 1.23 -8.51
#